data_AF-A0AAX3X0G3-F1
#
_entry.id   AF-A0AAX3X0G3-F1
#
_cell.length_a   1.000
_cell.length_b   1.000
_cell.length_c   1.000
_cell.angle_alpha   90.00
_cell.angle_beta   90.00
_cell.angle_gamma   90.00
#
_symmetry.space_group_name_H-M   'P 1'
#
loop_
_entity.id
_entity.type
_entity.pdbx_description
1 polymer ?
#
loop_
_entity_poly.entity_id
_entity_poly.type
_entity_poly.pdbx_seq_one_letter_code
_entity_poly.pdbx_strand_id
1 'polypeptide(L)'
;MTYKGNQIDYGNLNDNLKTKIDKAEGAESQLQTLTSKVENSWQKGVYNDTDITNIGQTSVSRVFHIYDWKAPASNIEMVSIVIPATTFGGTVKVSVTGSYMSSDGSGAFEYETSYLKTDNTVHTYNRTIYKADSGIATQYYFPDFNRNEHVFTIPIVRKPQALNILSVKVELLCIYEPFDMLKNATIVYEDLGTSWTGYPWTPQASQIPTYDAIYRWDRKSDSIAVDKSTDGGYPDPNTFLDTTFITNHANAISEGQPNAFWYIEQVFYGDNKVTNARSQFARSYNNINNPDMKVRHYHPNEGWSKWSPSIQQLFTSVSNGKAQVASAITGKGVQTASDATFATMANNINAIQTIGGAKGNGTSYMSDSSTIFSVSGLSFEPRVINIYSSNGGARIIYNPMVSHIADTFAFDTNNYRWHNYGGTNVQLLPNGFIATATAPNLLGSYYWEAFK
;
A
#
# COMPACT_ATOMS: atom_id res chain seq x y z
N MET A 1 -72.54 -55.88 30.09
CA MET A 1 -71.66 -55.38 31.16
C MET A 1 -70.68 -56.49 31.46
N THR A 2 -69.48 -56.47 30.88
CA THR A 2 -68.50 -57.54 31.08
C THR A 2 -67.14 -56.90 31.28
N TYR A 3 -66.91 -56.53 32.53
CA TYR A 3 -65.64 -56.07 33.09
C TYR A 3 -64.60 -57.18 32.86
N LYS A 4 -63.70 -57.02 31.88
CA LYS A 4 -62.47 -57.80 31.84
C LYS A 4 -61.57 -57.18 32.90
N GLY A 5 -61.43 -57.86 34.03
CA GLY A 5 -60.68 -57.40 35.19
C GLY A 5 -59.30 -56.92 34.76
N ASN A 6 -59.07 -55.62 34.90
CA ASN A 6 -57.75 -55.04 34.89
C ASN A 6 -57.04 -55.57 36.14
N GLN A 7 -56.41 -56.75 36.05
CA GLN A 7 -55.34 -57.09 36.97
C GLN A 7 -54.24 -56.06 36.71
N ILE A 8 -54.16 -55.08 37.61
CA ILE A 8 -52.99 -54.21 37.70
C ILE A 8 -51.82 -55.16 37.92
N ASP A 9 -50.89 -55.19 36.97
CA ASP A 9 -49.65 -55.95 37.10
C ASP A 9 -48.79 -55.23 38.16
N TYR A 10 -49.04 -55.59 39.42
CA TYR A 10 -48.33 -55.06 40.58
C TYR A 10 -46.83 -55.35 40.53
N GLY A 11 -46.39 -56.36 39.77
CA GLY A 11 -44.97 -56.66 39.56
C GLY A 11 -44.28 -55.54 38.79
N ASN A 12 -44.84 -55.17 37.63
CA ASN A 12 -44.29 -54.08 36.80
C ASN A 12 -44.33 -52.71 37.50
N LEU A 13 -45.34 -52.45 38.32
CA LEU A 13 -45.41 -51.19 39.08
C LEU A 13 -44.34 -51.14 40.18
N ASN A 14 -44.09 -52.25 40.87
CA ASN A 14 -43.11 -52.35 41.93
C ASN A 14 -41.67 -52.23 41.40
N ASP A 15 -41.37 -52.85 40.26
CA ASP A 15 -40.03 -52.78 39.64
C ASP A 15 -39.72 -51.37 39.12
N ASN A 16 -40.71 -50.67 38.56
CA ASN A 16 -40.58 -49.27 38.16
C ASN A 16 -40.45 -48.32 39.36
N LEU A 17 -41.15 -48.58 40.47
CA LEU A 17 -40.99 -47.80 41.70
C LEU A 17 -39.61 -48.00 42.31
N LYS A 18 -39.15 -49.25 42.41
CA LYS A 18 -37.85 -49.61 42.96
C LYS A 18 -36.71 -48.99 42.15
N THR A 19 -36.78 -49.05 40.82
CA THR A 19 -35.81 -48.40 39.93
C THR A 19 -35.78 -46.87 40.11
N LYS A 20 -36.92 -46.23 40.42
CA LYS A 20 -36.97 -44.78 40.69
C LYS A 20 -36.43 -44.43 42.08
N ILE A 21 -36.67 -45.27 43.08
CA ILE A 21 -36.14 -45.13 44.44
C ILE A 21 -34.61 -45.30 44.43
N ASP A 22 -34.10 -46.35 43.80
CA ASP A 22 -32.65 -46.61 43.71
C ASP A 22 -31.90 -45.46 42.99
N LYS A 23 -32.54 -44.85 41.97
CA LYS A 23 -32.00 -43.64 41.30
C LYS A 23 -32.04 -42.40 42.20
N ALA A 24 -33.05 -42.27 43.06
CA ALA A 24 -33.15 -41.16 44.00
C ALA A 24 -32.12 -41.28 45.14
N GLU A 25 -31.92 -42.48 45.68
CA GLU A 25 -30.90 -42.76 46.70
C GLU A 25 -29.47 -42.54 46.14
N GLY A 26 -29.23 -42.95 44.89
CA GLY A 26 -27.98 -42.65 44.18
C GLY A 26 -27.76 -41.14 43.98
N ALA A 27 -28.83 -40.39 43.71
CA ALA A 27 -28.76 -38.93 43.57
C ALA A 27 -28.49 -38.22 44.90
N GLU A 28 -29.06 -38.69 46.02
CA GLU A 28 -28.75 -38.16 47.36
C GLU A 28 -27.31 -38.40 47.77
N SER A 29 -26.74 -39.57 47.46
CA SER A 29 -25.32 -39.85 47.72
C SER A 29 -24.40 -38.95 46.88
N GLN A 30 -24.74 -38.71 45.61
CA GLN A 30 -24.03 -37.76 44.76
C GLN A 30 -24.18 -36.32 45.25
N LEU A 31 -25.38 -35.94 45.70
CA LEU A 31 -25.64 -34.61 46.25
C LEU A 31 -24.87 -34.40 47.55
N GLN A 32 -24.85 -35.37 48.48
CA GLN A 32 -24.02 -35.30 49.68
C GLN A 32 -22.55 -35.15 49.33
N THR A 33 -22.04 -35.94 48.38
CA THR A 33 -20.65 -35.83 47.92
C THR A 33 -20.34 -34.45 47.32
N LEU A 34 -21.29 -33.87 46.56
CA LEU A 34 -21.16 -32.53 46.00
C LEU A 34 -21.27 -31.44 47.07
N THR A 35 -22.21 -31.55 48.00
CA THR A 35 -22.38 -30.62 49.12
C THR A 35 -21.14 -30.60 50.00
N SER A 36 -20.57 -31.76 50.34
CA SER A 36 -19.30 -31.81 51.09
C SER A 36 -18.16 -31.14 50.33
N LYS A 37 -18.08 -31.32 49.01
CA LYS A 37 -17.09 -30.62 48.18
C LYS A 37 -17.32 -29.11 48.15
N VAL A 38 -18.57 -28.68 47.96
CA VAL A 38 -18.94 -27.25 47.92
C VAL A 38 -18.73 -26.58 49.26
N GLU A 39 -19.18 -27.18 50.36
CA GLU A 39 -18.98 -26.66 51.71
C GLU A 39 -17.49 -26.59 52.05
N ASN A 40 -16.70 -27.62 51.73
CA ASN A 40 -15.25 -27.57 51.91
C ASN A 40 -14.59 -26.50 51.03
N SER A 41 -15.04 -26.32 49.79
CA SER A 41 -14.53 -25.25 48.89
C SER A 41 -14.88 -23.83 49.38
N TRP A 42 -15.87 -23.67 50.26
CA TRP A 42 -16.35 -22.37 50.75
C TRP A 42 -15.96 -22.08 52.21
N GLN A 43 -15.31 -23.02 52.91
CA GLN A 43 -14.84 -22.81 54.27
C GLN A 43 -13.61 -21.89 54.30
N LYS A 44 -13.84 -20.63 54.70
CA LYS A 44 -12.81 -19.68 55.13
C LYS A 44 -11.98 -20.33 56.25
N GLY A 45 -10.67 -20.40 56.06
CA GLY A 45 -9.72 -21.02 57.00
C GLY A 45 -9.30 -22.47 56.67
N VAL A 46 -9.94 -23.16 55.72
CA VAL A 46 -9.50 -24.49 55.25
C VAL A 46 -8.77 -24.38 53.91
N TYR A 47 -9.39 -23.72 52.93
CA TYR A 47 -8.80 -23.48 51.59
C TYR A 47 -8.52 -22.01 51.28
N ASN A 48 -8.99 -21.08 52.11
CA ASN A 48 -8.68 -19.66 52.00
C ASN A 48 -8.21 -19.17 53.38
N ASP A 49 -6.91 -19.08 53.56
CA ASP A 49 -6.31 -18.35 54.69
C ASP A 49 -6.58 -16.84 54.50
N THR A 50 -6.45 -16.00 55.53
CA THR A 50 -6.74 -14.55 55.41
C THR A 50 -5.98 -13.88 54.27
N ASP A 51 -4.81 -14.42 53.95
CA ASP A 51 -3.91 -13.87 52.93
C ASP A 51 -3.74 -14.78 51.71
N ILE A 52 -4.41 -15.94 51.66
CA ILE A 52 -4.30 -16.91 50.55
C ILE A 52 -5.65 -17.14 49.92
N THR A 53 -5.74 -16.88 48.62
CA THR A 53 -6.94 -17.12 47.83
C THR A 53 -6.68 -18.24 46.83
N ASN A 54 -7.40 -19.36 47.00
CA ASN A 54 -7.45 -20.41 46.00
C ASN A 54 -8.32 -19.95 44.82
N ILE A 55 -7.72 -19.81 43.64
CA ILE A 55 -8.37 -19.31 42.41
C ILE A 55 -8.86 -20.49 41.54
N GLY A 56 -8.28 -21.68 41.74
CA GLY A 56 -8.66 -22.92 41.07
C GLY A 56 -7.64 -24.04 41.32
N GLN A 57 -7.88 -25.21 40.73
CA GLN A 57 -7.03 -26.40 40.94
C GLN A 57 -5.54 -26.15 40.64
N THR A 58 -5.24 -25.29 39.67
CA THR A 58 -3.88 -24.98 39.22
C THR A 58 -3.47 -23.55 39.52
N SER A 59 -4.25 -22.79 40.31
CA SER A 59 -3.94 -21.39 40.58
C SER A 59 -4.29 -20.95 42.00
N VAL A 60 -3.34 -20.29 42.64
CA VAL A 60 -3.50 -19.68 43.96
C VAL A 60 -2.77 -18.35 43.99
N SER A 61 -3.27 -17.43 44.81
CA SER A 61 -2.56 -16.20 45.12
C SER A 61 -2.38 -16.03 46.62
N ARG A 62 -1.27 -15.39 47.01
CA ARG A 62 -1.02 -14.98 48.40
C ARG A 62 -0.51 -13.55 48.44
N VAL A 63 -0.96 -12.78 49.41
CA VAL A 63 -0.43 -11.45 49.69
C VAL A 63 0.57 -11.53 50.85
N PHE A 64 1.77 -11.00 50.62
CA PHE A 64 2.81 -10.86 51.63
C PHE A 64 2.97 -9.37 51.94
N HIS A 65 2.94 -9.04 53.21
CA HIS A 65 3.15 -7.67 53.64
C HIS A 65 4.54 -7.51 54.28
N ILE A 66 5.32 -6.59 53.74
CA ILE A 66 6.65 -6.26 54.22
C ILE A 66 6.54 -4.94 54.97
N TYR A 67 6.36 -5.02 56.28
CA TYR A 67 6.18 -3.85 57.15
C TYR A 67 7.44 -3.38 57.85
N ASP A 68 8.38 -4.30 58.09
CA ASP A 68 9.50 -4.09 59.00
C ASP A 68 10.80 -4.58 58.38
N TRP A 69 11.51 -3.65 57.75
CA TRP A 69 12.85 -3.82 57.21
C TRP A 69 13.84 -3.95 58.37
N LYS A 70 14.58 -5.06 58.42
CA LYS A 70 15.40 -5.49 59.57
C LYS A 70 16.79 -4.86 59.57
N ALA A 71 17.33 -4.60 58.38
CA ALA A 71 18.63 -3.96 58.27
C ALA A 71 18.54 -2.46 58.60
N PRO A 72 19.62 -1.83 59.08
CA PRO A 72 19.67 -0.38 59.25
C PRO A 72 19.24 0.38 57.99
N ALA A 73 18.65 1.57 58.14
CA ALA A 73 18.22 2.39 57.02
C ALA A 73 19.36 2.77 56.06
N SER A 74 20.60 2.81 56.55
CA SER A 74 21.80 3.04 55.75
C SER A 74 22.20 1.87 54.86
N ASN A 75 21.68 0.67 55.13
CA ASN A 75 22.06 -0.55 54.44
C ASN A 75 21.06 -0.88 53.33
N ILE A 76 21.57 -1.61 52.35
CA ILE A 76 20.80 -2.33 51.34
C ILE A 76 20.30 -3.61 52.00
N GLU A 77 19.04 -3.92 51.79
CA GLU A 77 18.43 -5.13 52.33
C GLU A 77 17.70 -5.86 51.22
N MET A 78 17.82 -7.17 51.21
CA MET A 78 17.04 -8.04 50.36
C MET A 78 15.99 -8.76 51.19
N VAL A 79 14.75 -8.67 50.73
CA VAL A 79 13.65 -9.51 51.21
C VAL A 79 13.39 -10.57 50.14
N SER A 80 13.38 -11.82 50.56
CA SER A 80 13.05 -12.97 49.70
C SER A 80 11.77 -13.61 50.18
N ILE A 81 10.77 -13.69 49.29
CA ILE A 81 9.63 -14.60 49.48
C ILE A 81 10.10 -15.98 49.03
N VAL A 82 10.26 -16.89 49.99
CA VAL A 82 10.79 -18.24 49.79
C VAL A 82 9.62 -19.19 49.61
N ILE A 83 9.49 -19.78 48.43
CA ILE A 83 8.41 -20.72 48.10
C ILE A 83 9.00 -22.14 48.07
N PRO A 84 8.59 -23.05 48.98
CA PRO A 84 9.07 -24.42 48.98
C PRO A 84 8.53 -25.17 47.76
N ALA A 85 9.44 -25.53 46.86
CA ALA A 85 9.12 -26.28 45.66
C ALA A 85 10.38 -27.03 45.17
N THR A 86 10.33 -28.37 45.21
CA THR A 86 11.33 -29.26 44.62
C THR A 86 11.15 -29.36 43.10
N THR A 87 9.91 -29.30 42.62
CA THR A 87 9.55 -29.28 41.21
C THR A 87 8.50 -28.20 40.97
N PHE A 88 8.65 -27.41 39.92
CA PHE A 88 7.66 -26.40 39.53
C PHE A 88 7.67 -26.25 38.02
N GLY A 89 6.50 -26.20 37.39
CA GLY A 89 6.37 -25.88 35.97
C GLY A 89 5.14 -25.02 35.78
N GLY A 90 5.34 -23.75 35.40
CA GLY A 90 4.23 -22.83 35.28
C GLY A 90 4.63 -21.36 35.25
N THR A 91 3.68 -20.52 35.59
CA THR A 91 3.82 -19.07 35.57
C THR A 91 3.75 -18.51 36.97
N VAL A 92 4.61 -17.54 37.27
CA VAL A 92 4.60 -16.76 38.51
C VAL A 92 4.34 -15.31 38.14
N LYS A 93 3.23 -14.77 38.62
CA LYS A 93 2.91 -13.35 38.50
C LYS A 93 3.10 -12.66 39.84
N VAL A 94 3.80 -11.53 39.81
CA VAL A 94 4.12 -10.76 41.02
C VAL A 94 3.62 -9.34 40.82
N SER A 95 2.79 -8.89 41.75
CA SER A 95 2.28 -7.52 41.81
C SER A 95 2.71 -6.89 43.13
N VAL A 96 3.49 -5.82 43.06
CA VAL A 96 4.01 -5.11 44.22
C VAL A 96 3.42 -3.71 44.25
N THR A 97 2.87 -3.33 45.39
CA THR A 97 2.40 -1.96 45.64
C THR A 97 3.14 -1.37 46.83
N GLY A 98 3.80 -0.23 46.63
CA GLY A 98 4.47 0.53 47.67
C GLY A 98 3.57 1.63 48.24
N SER A 99 3.57 1.75 49.57
CA SER A 99 2.96 2.89 50.28
C SER A 99 3.83 4.14 50.18
N TYR A 100 3.26 5.34 50.35
CA TYR A 100 4.03 6.57 50.52
C TYR A 100 4.22 6.86 52.00
N MET A 101 5.36 6.46 52.59
CA MET A 101 5.63 6.72 54.01
C MET A 101 6.99 7.37 54.26
N SER A 102 8.08 6.75 53.82
CA SER A 102 9.45 7.16 54.18
C SER A 102 10.28 7.69 53.01
N SER A 103 9.90 7.35 51.77
CA SER A 103 10.54 7.82 50.55
C SER A 103 9.53 7.86 49.40
N ASP A 104 9.95 8.34 48.23
CA ASP A 104 9.17 8.37 46.98
C ASP A 104 8.87 6.97 46.39
N GLY A 105 9.04 5.90 47.17
CA GLY A 105 8.81 4.50 46.77
C GLY A 105 7.34 4.09 46.56
N SER A 106 6.43 5.03 46.36
CA SER A 106 5.03 4.71 46.07
C SER A 106 4.81 4.33 44.61
N GLY A 107 3.76 3.54 44.35
CA GLY A 107 3.41 3.07 43.01
C GLY A 107 3.31 1.56 42.92
N ALA A 108 3.18 1.04 41.71
CA ALA A 108 3.04 -0.37 41.43
C ALA A 108 4.14 -0.90 40.49
N PHE A 109 4.59 -2.11 40.76
CA PHE A 109 5.46 -2.90 39.90
C PHE A 109 4.80 -4.25 39.64
N GLU A 110 4.64 -4.62 38.38
CA GLU A 110 4.01 -5.87 37.98
C GLU A 110 4.84 -6.57 36.92
N TYR A 111 5.12 -7.84 37.16
CA TYR A 111 5.78 -8.70 36.18
C TYR A 111 5.27 -10.13 36.26
N GLU A 112 5.47 -10.84 35.18
CA GLU A 112 5.19 -12.26 35.06
C GLU A 112 6.44 -12.98 34.55
N THR A 113 6.65 -14.19 35.05
CA THR A 113 7.70 -15.07 34.54
C THR A 113 7.15 -16.46 34.27
N SER A 114 7.67 -17.10 33.22
CA SER A 114 7.48 -18.52 32.97
C SER A 114 8.70 -19.31 33.40
N TYR A 115 8.47 -20.38 34.15
CA TYR A 115 9.51 -21.08 34.88
C TYR A 115 9.29 -22.59 34.86
N LEU A 116 10.38 -23.33 34.68
CA LEU A 116 10.45 -24.76 34.91
C LEU A 116 11.61 -25.06 35.85
N LYS A 117 11.34 -25.80 36.91
CA LYS A 117 12.33 -26.39 37.82
C LYS A 117 12.11 -27.88 37.89
N THR A 118 13.18 -28.59 37.61
CA THR A 118 13.31 -30.04 37.72
C THR A 118 14.58 -30.29 38.53
N ASP A 119 14.42 -30.83 39.74
CA ASP A 119 15.49 -31.06 40.70
C ASP A 119 16.32 -29.77 40.95
N ASN A 120 17.63 -29.85 40.72
CA ASN A 120 18.58 -28.75 40.91
C ASN A 120 18.70 -27.81 39.71
N THR A 121 17.98 -28.10 38.62
CA THR A 121 18.06 -27.30 37.39
C THR A 121 16.81 -26.44 37.23
N VAL A 122 17.06 -25.17 36.94
CA VAL A 122 16.02 -24.17 36.75
C VAL A 122 16.16 -23.56 35.36
N HIS A 123 15.10 -23.66 34.59
CA HIS A 123 14.93 -23.02 33.30
C HIS A 123 13.98 -21.83 33.47
N THR A 124 14.54 -20.62 33.42
CA THR A 124 13.74 -19.40 33.26
C THR A 124 13.61 -19.16 31.77
N TYR A 125 12.38 -19.10 31.27
CA TYR A 125 12.15 -18.94 29.83
C TYR A 125 12.00 -17.47 29.47
N ASN A 126 11.07 -16.79 30.13
CA ASN A 126 10.73 -15.41 29.81
C ASN A 126 10.29 -14.68 31.08
N ARG A 127 10.61 -13.38 31.12
CA ARG A 127 10.08 -12.44 32.11
C ARG A 127 9.50 -11.25 31.35
N THR A 128 8.26 -10.90 31.65
CA THR A 128 7.58 -9.75 31.06
C THR A 128 7.22 -8.78 32.17
N ILE A 129 7.75 -7.57 32.13
CA ILE A 129 7.38 -6.49 33.05
C ILE A 129 6.21 -5.73 32.44
N TYR A 130 5.03 -5.89 33.03
CA TYR A 130 3.81 -5.21 32.59
C TYR A 130 3.74 -3.77 33.07
N LYS A 131 4.21 -3.52 34.29
CA LYS A 131 4.13 -2.20 34.92
C LYS A 131 5.35 -1.95 35.79
N ALA A 132 5.89 -0.73 35.74
CA ALA A 132 6.97 -0.28 36.59
C ALA A 132 6.86 1.23 36.83
N ASP A 133 6.08 1.62 37.83
CA ASP A 133 5.95 3.03 38.21
C ASP A 133 7.31 3.57 38.71
N SER A 134 7.62 4.82 38.38
CA SER A 134 8.94 5.40 38.65
C SER A 134 9.29 5.47 40.14
N GLY A 135 8.30 5.74 41.01
CA GLY A 135 8.51 5.80 42.45
C GLY A 135 9.06 4.48 43.00
N ILE A 136 8.33 3.38 42.79
CA ILE A 136 8.78 2.06 43.23
C ILE A 136 10.06 1.58 42.51
N ALA A 137 10.18 1.82 41.19
CA ALA A 137 11.32 1.33 40.39
C ALA A 137 12.65 2.07 40.68
N THR A 138 12.60 3.27 41.28
CA THR A 138 13.81 4.00 41.71
C THR A 138 14.31 3.58 43.10
N GLN A 139 13.42 3.02 43.93
CA GLN A 139 13.70 2.67 45.33
C GLN A 139 13.92 1.17 45.54
N TYR A 140 13.32 0.34 44.68
CA TYR A 140 13.37 -1.11 44.79
C TYR A 140 13.85 -1.73 43.48
N TYR A 141 14.59 -2.82 43.63
CA TYR A 141 14.99 -3.70 42.56
C TYR A 141 14.31 -5.05 42.72
N PHE A 142 13.88 -5.61 41.59
CA PHE A 142 13.32 -6.94 41.51
C PHE A 142 14.26 -7.82 40.67
N PRO A 143 15.31 -8.41 41.27
CA PRO A 143 16.19 -9.34 40.58
C PRO A 143 15.43 -10.54 40.00
N ASP A 144 16.13 -11.34 39.20
CA ASP A 144 15.60 -12.66 38.83
C ASP A 144 15.58 -13.59 40.04
N PHE A 145 14.69 -14.58 40.01
CA PHE A 145 14.50 -15.52 41.11
C PHE A 145 15.82 -16.23 41.46
N ASN A 146 16.19 -16.22 42.75
CA ASN A 146 17.36 -16.96 43.23
C ASN A 146 16.96 -18.42 43.52
N ARG A 147 17.92 -19.34 43.37
CA ARG A 147 17.68 -20.77 43.13
C ARG A 147 18.45 -21.62 44.13
N ASN A 148 17.73 -22.48 44.84
CA ASN A 148 18.29 -23.58 45.62
C ASN A 148 17.48 -24.86 45.30
N GLU A 149 18.00 -26.04 45.63
CA GLU A 149 17.43 -27.36 45.35
C GLU A 149 15.96 -27.47 45.80
N HIS A 150 15.59 -26.88 46.94
CA HIS A 150 14.27 -27.07 47.54
C HIS A 150 13.33 -25.86 47.50
N VAL A 151 13.80 -24.70 47.05
CA VAL A 151 13.02 -23.45 47.07
C VAL A 151 13.26 -22.65 45.79
N PHE A 152 12.32 -21.81 45.41
CA PHE A 152 12.63 -20.65 44.58
C PHE A 152 12.26 -19.39 45.35
N THR A 153 13.05 -18.34 45.18
CA THR A 153 12.87 -17.11 45.93
C THR A 153 12.50 -15.97 45.02
N ILE A 154 11.58 -15.12 45.47
CA ILE A 154 11.22 -13.86 44.81
C ILE A 154 11.97 -12.75 45.54
N PRO A 155 13.16 -12.33 45.07
CA PRO A 155 13.94 -11.31 45.75
C PRO A 155 13.38 -9.92 45.45
N ILE A 156 13.40 -9.08 46.48
CA ILE A 156 13.11 -7.65 46.43
C ILE A 156 14.23 -6.96 47.19
N VAL A 157 15.04 -6.18 46.49
CA VAL A 157 16.17 -5.45 47.09
C VAL A 157 15.79 -3.99 47.22
N ARG A 158 15.96 -3.41 48.40
CA ARG A 158 15.70 -1.98 48.63
C ARG A 158 16.97 -1.14 48.61
N LYS A 159 16.82 0.12 48.22
CA LYS A 159 17.82 1.18 48.44
C LYS A 159 18.01 1.50 49.92
N PRO A 160 19.17 2.03 50.34
CA PRO A 160 19.25 2.74 51.60
C PRO A 160 18.14 3.80 51.69
N GLN A 161 17.51 3.91 52.86
CA GLN A 161 16.39 4.80 53.19
C GLN A 161 15.03 4.46 52.56
N ALA A 162 14.93 3.45 51.68
CA ALA A 162 13.65 3.01 51.11
C ALA A 162 12.88 2.10 52.09
N LEU A 163 12.32 2.68 53.15
CA LEU A 163 11.63 1.97 54.23
C LEU A 163 10.11 1.84 54.03
N ASN A 164 9.61 2.02 52.81
CA ASN A 164 8.17 1.98 52.54
C ASN A 164 7.63 0.57 52.79
N ILE A 165 6.38 0.50 53.28
CA ILE A 165 5.65 -0.77 53.35
C ILE A 165 5.36 -1.22 51.93
N LEU A 166 5.64 -2.50 51.66
CA LEU A 166 5.27 -3.17 50.42
C LEU A 166 4.17 -4.20 50.69
N SER A 167 3.17 -4.22 49.82
CA SER A 167 2.27 -5.37 49.68
C SER A 167 2.62 -6.09 48.39
N VAL A 168 3.00 -7.36 48.50
CA VAL A 168 3.48 -8.19 47.40
C VAL A 168 2.47 -9.32 47.20
N LYS A 169 1.68 -9.24 46.14
CA LYS A 169 0.82 -10.34 45.72
C LYS A 169 1.61 -11.26 44.81
N VAL A 170 1.65 -12.54 45.15
CA VAL A 170 2.22 -13.60 44.33
C VAL A 170 1.09 -14.49 43.85
N GLU A 171 0.97 -14.69 42.54
CA GLU A 171 0.04 -15.62 41.92
C GLU A 171 0.84 -16.74 41.25
N LEU A 172 0.56 -17.99 41.61
CA LEU A 172 1.11 -19.16 40.95
C LEU A 172 0.05 -19.73 40.01
N LEU A 173 0.48 -20.10 38.80
CA LEU A 173 -0.28 -20.91 37.86
C LEU A 173 0.58 -22.13 37.51
N CYS A 174 0.35 -23.27 38.17
CA CYS A 174 1.10 -24.50 37.93
C CYS A 174 0.27 -25.75 38.26
N ILE A 175 0.75 -26.91 37.82
CA ILE A 175 0.08 -28.21 38.00
C ILE A 175 0.50 -28.95 39.29
N TYR A 176 1.46 -28.42 40.05
CA TYR A 176 2.05 -29.09 41.21
C TYR A 176 1.67 -28.40 42.51
N GLU A 177 0.53 -28.79 43.11
CA GLU A 177 0.05 -28.36 44.44
C GLU A 177 0.33 -26.88 44.80
N PRO A 178 -0.09 -25.92 43.96
CA PRO A 178 0.33 -24.52 44.11
C PRO A 178 -0.14 -23.92 45.45
N PHE A 179 -1.27 -24.41 45.99
CA PHE A 179 -1.81 -23.97 47.26
C PHE A 179 -0.86 -24.28 48.43
N ASP A 180 -0.36 -25.51 48.54
CA ASP A 180 0.57 -25.90 49.60
C ASP A 180 1.90 -25.17 49.47
N MET A 181 2.34 -24.90 48.24
CA MET A 181 3.54 -24.09 47.99
C MET A 181 3.40 -22.67 48.57
N LEU A 182 2.33 -21.94 48.23
CA LEU A 182 2.13 -20.58 48.75
C LEU A 182 1.76 -20.56 50.23
N LYS A 183 1.06 -21.58 50.74
CA LYS A 183 0.75 -21.72 52.17
C LYS A 183 2.00 -21.83 53.02
N ASN A 184 2.96 -22.62 52.57
CA ASN A 184 4.23 -22.83 53.28
C ASN A 184 5.31 -21.81 52.89
N ALA A 185 4.99 -20.84 52.04
CA ALA A 185 5.93 -19.78 51.69
C ALA A 185 6.24 -18.88 52.90
N THR A 186 7.50 -18.49 53.03
CA THR A 186 8.01 -17.66 54.13
C THR A 186 8.73 -16.42 53.60
N ILE A 187 8.98 -15.45 54.48
CA ILE A 187 9.76 -14.25 54.17
C ILE A 187 11.10 -14.35 54.89
N VAL A 188 12.19 -14.16 54.16
CA VAL A 188 13.56 -14.11 54.70
C VAL A 188 14.18 -12.75 54.39
N TYR A 189 14.90 -12.21 55.36
CA TYR A 189 15.57 -10.91 55.30
C TYR A 189 17.09 -11.12 55.28
N GLU A 190 17.79 -10.40 54.42
CA GLU A 190 19.24 -10.43 54.31
C GLU A 190 19.80 -8.99 54.24
N ASP A 191 20.67 -8.64 55.18
CA ASP A 191 21.40 -7.37 55.19
C ASP A 191 22.60 -7.49 54.23
N LEU A 192 22.56 -6.72 53.13
CA LEU A 192 23.61 -6.70 52.11
C LEU A 192 24.67 -5.61 52.39
N GLY A 193 24.60 -4.94 53.53
CA GLY A 193 25.53 -3.90 53.96
C GLY A 193 25.32 -2.56 53.24
N THR A 194 26.33 -1.69 53.27
CA THR A 194 26.24 -0.33 52.68
C THR A 194 26.58 -0.28 51.19
N SER A 195 27.14 -1.35 50.63
CA SER A 195 27.55 -1.43 49.22
C SER A 195 27.27 -2.81 48.65
N TRP A 196 26.55 -2.86 47.53
CA TRP A 196 26.30 -4.09 46.79
C TRP A 196 26.73 -3.89 45.33
N THR A 197 27.65 -4.72 44.85
CA THR A 197 28.29 -4.59 43.52
C THR A 197 27.39 -5.04 42.36
N GLY A 198 26.18 -5.53 42.66
CA GLY A 198 25.24 -6.09 41.68
C GLY A 198 24.29 -5.09 41.01
N TYR A 199 24.37 -3.77 41.27
CA TYR A 199 23.25 -2.88 40.92
C TYR A 199 23.58 -1.52 40.29
N PRO A 200 22.97 -1.20 39.12
CA PRO A 200 22.73 0.18 38.71
C PRO A 200 21.36 0.66 39.24
N TRP A 201 21.30 1.83 39.90
CA TRP A 201 20.04 2.51 40.29
C TRP A 201 19.21 3.02 39.10
N THR A 202 19.34 2.36 37.95
CA THR A 202 18.56 2.67 36.75
C THR A 202 17.21 1.95 36.90
N PRO A 203 16.07 2.68 36.86
CA PRO A 203 14.76 2.07 36.97
C PRO A 203 14.59 0.91 35.99
N GLN A 204 14.07 -0.23 36.46
CA GLN A 204 13.66 -1.31 35.58
C GLN A 204 12.53 -0.80 34.69
N ALA A 205 12.83 -0.51 33.43
CA ALA A 205 11.82 -0.08 32.47
C ALA A 205 10.99 -1.29 32.01
N SER A 206 9.70 -1.05 31.74
CA SER A 206 8.87 -2.02 31.03
C SER A 206 9.58 -2.47 29.76
N GLN A 207 9.61 -3.78 29.51
CA GLN A 207 10.13 -4.33 28.26
C GLN A 207 9.13 -4.17 27.09
N ILE A 208 7.91 -3.69 27.38
CA ILE A 208 6.99 -3.29 26.33
C ILE A 208 7.57 -2.01 25.71
N PRO A 209 7.99 -2.04 24.43
CA PRO A 209 8.48 -0.83 23.79
C PRO A 209 7.39 0.23 23.91
N THR A 210 7.75 1.43 24.36
CA THR A 210 6.79 2.55 24.37
C THR A 210 6.17 2.72 22.99
N TYR A 211 4.98 3.32 22.88
CA TYR A 211 4.41 3.63 21.55
C TYR A 211 5.43 4.33 20.64
N ASP A 212 6.26 5.20 21.20
CA ASP A 212 7.37 5.86 20.52
C ASP A 212 8.47 4.90 20.05
N ALA A 213 8.77 3.86 20.82
CA ALA A 213 9.72 2.81 20.45
C ALA A 213 9.12 1.84 19.41
N ILE A 214 7.84 1.48 19.51
CA ILE A 214 7.11 0.72 18.48
C ILE A 214 7.10 1.51 17.17
N TYR A 215 6.76 2.80 17.25
CA TYR A 215 6.74 3.71 16.10
C TYR A 215 8.13 3.86 15.46
N ARG A 216 9.22 3.89 16.25
CA ARG A 216 10.60 3.88 15.72
C ARG A 216 11.02 2.53 15.14
N TRP A 217 10.45 1.42 15.59
CA TRP A 217 10.73 0.08 15.07
C TRP A 217 10.05 -0.12 13.72
N ASP A 218 8.77 0.28 13.60
CA ASP A 218 8.06 0.34 12.32
C ASP A 218 8.79 1.26 11.33
N ARG A 219 9.24 2.44 11.80
CA ARG A 219 10.05 3.34 10.98
C ARG A 219 11.45 2.82 10.64
N LYS A 220 11.99 1.84 11.36
CA LYS A 220 13.24 1.18 10.95
C LYS A 220 12.99 0.08 9.92
N SER A 221 11.80 -0.50 9.90
CA SER A 221 11.36 -1.37 8.80
C SER A 221 10.98 -0.58 7.53
N ASP A 222 10.47 0.64 7.71
CA ASP A 222 10.04 1.53 6.61
C ASP A 222 11.06 2.63 6.26
N SER A 223 12.10 2.86 7.07
CA SER A 223 13.23 3.66 6.64
C SER A 223 13.97 2.81 5.63
N ILE A 224 13.64 3.04 4.37
CA ILE A 224 14.55 2.86 3.25
C ILE A 224 15.80 3.64 3.64
N ALA A 225 16.69 2.99 4.40
CA ALA A 225 18.02 3.47 4.58
C ALA A 225 18.55 3.63 3.16
N VAL A 226 19.23 4.74 2.90
CA VAL A 226 20.13 4.79 1.76
C VAL A 226 21.20 3.76 2.09
N ASP A 227 20.92 2.49 1.80
CA ASP A 227 21.83 1.39 2.02
C ASP A 227 23.00 1.69 1.11
N LYS A 228 24.05 2.26 1.68
CA LYS A 228 25.34 2.25 1.02
C LYS A 228 25.73 0.77 0.96
N SER A 229 26.20 0.31 -0.20
CA SER A 229 26.82 -1.00 -0.25
C SER A 229 27.95 -1.05 0.79
N THR A 230 28.32 -2.26 1.22
CA THR A 230 29.43 -2.47 2.17
C THR A 230 30.73 -1.76 1.75
N ASP A 231 30.86 -1.43 0.47
CA ASP A 231 32.04 -0.80 -0.13
C ASP A 231 31.97 0.75 -0.14
N GLY A 232 30.94 1.33 0.48
CA GLY A 232 30.73 2.78 0.56
C GLY A 232 30.17 3.43 -0.72
N GLY A 233 29.96 2.63 -1.78
CA GLY A 233 29.30 3.03 -3.01
C GLY A 233 27.76 2.98 -2.90
N TYR A 234 27.09 3.64 -3.85
CA TYR A 234 25.63 3.49 -3.98
C TYR A 234 25.29 2.14 -4.62
N PRO A 235 24.21 1.46 -4.21
CA PRO A 235 23.85 0.14 -4.71
C PRO A 235 23.80 0.09 -6.23
N ASP A 236 24.48 -0.88 -6.85
CA ASP A 236 24.32 -1.13 -8.28
C ASP A 236 22.99 -1.84 -8.52
N PRO A 237 22.00 -1.22 -9.18
CA PRO A 237 20.72 -1.87 -9.43
C PRO A 237 20.84 -3.11 -10.32
N ASN A 238 21.98 -3.35 -10.97
CA ASN A 238 22.21 -4.58 -11.73
C ASN A 238 22.59 -5.77 -10.86
N THR A 239 23.05 -5.58 -9.62
CA THR A 239 23.58 -6.68 -8.77
C THR A 239 23.03 -6.67 -7.35
N PHE A 240 22.45 -5.56 -6.89
CA PHE A 240 21.85 -5.47 -5.57
C PHE A 240 20.65 -6.41 -5.44
N LEU A 241 20.47 -7.02 -4.27
CA LEU A 241 19.49 -8.09 -4.04
C LEU A 241 18.29 -7.67 -3.18
N ASP A 242 18.35 -6.53 -2.52
CA ASP A 242 17.23 -6.06 -1.70
C ASP A 242 16.09 -5.59 -2.57
N THR A 243 14.85 -5.84 -2.14
CA THR A 243 13.65 -5.53 -2.93
C THR A 243 13.40 -4.04 -3.09
N THR A 244 14.01 -3.20 -2.26
CA THR A 244 13.85 -1.74 -2.28
C THR A 244 15.15 -1.04 -1.89
N PHE A 245 15.60 -0.04 -2.66
CA PHE A 245 16.81 0.73 -2.35
C PHE A 245 16.85 2.08 -3.06
N ILE A 246 17.71 2.99 -2.61
CA ILE A 246 17.95 4.29 -3.25
C ILE A 246 19.37 4.31 -3.81
N THR A 247 19.52 4.71 -5.08
CA THR A 247 20.82 4.77 -5.74
C THR A 247 20.90 5.87 -6.78
N ASN A 248 22.11 6.40 -7.01
CA ASN A 248 22.45 7.22 -8.17
C ASN A 248 23.50 6.51 -9.06
N HIS A 249 23.69 5.20 -8.89
CA HIS A 249 24.66 4.40 -9.62
C HIS A 249 24.47 4.55 -11.14
N ALA A 250 25.56 4.45 -11.92
CA ALA A 250 25.51 4.68 -13.37
C ALA A 250 24.58 3.70 -14.13
N ASN A 251 24.38 2.49 -13.59
CA ASN A 251 23.44 1.50 -14.12
C ASN A 251 21.97 1.78 -13.76
N ALA A 252 21.70 2.77 -12.91
CA ALA A 252 20.36 3.31 -12.73
C ALA A 252 20.00 4.16 -13.96
N ILE A 253 19.29 5.26 -13.78
CA ILE A 253 18.85 6.11 -14.89
C ILE A 253 19.78 7.31 -14.98
N SER A 254 20.66 7.30 -15.98
CA SER A 254 21.63 8.36 -16.26
C SER A 254 21.22 9.30 -17.39
N GLU A 255 20.25 8.91 -18.22
CA GLU A 255 19.83 9.67 -19.41
C GLU A 255 19.23 11.03 -19.02
N GLY A 256 19.96 12.11 -19.35
CA GLY A 256 19.56 13.49 -19.09
C GLY A 256 19.69 13.98 -17.65
N GLN A 257 20.16 13.13 -16.72
CA GLN A 257 20.24 13.44 -15.28
C GLN A 257 21.43 12.72 -14.60
N PRO A 258 22.69 13.02 -14.97
CA PRO A 258 23.84 12.48 -14.24
C PRO A 258 23.77 12.94 -12.78
N ASN A 259 23.84 12.00 -11.83
CA ASN A 259 23.72 12.18 -10.37
C ASN A 259 22.29 12.24 -9.78
N ALA A 260 21.23 12.02 -10.55
CA ALA A 260 19.89 11.88 -9.97
C ALA A 260 19.80 10.61 -9.11
N PHE A 261 19.15 10.75 -7.94
CA PHE A 261 18.83 9.62 -7.11
C PHE A 261 17.49 9.02 -7.51
N TRP A 262 17.45 7.70 -7.54
CA TRP A 262 16.29 6.92 -7.86
C TRP A 262 15.98 5.98 -6.72
N TYR A 263 14.72 6.01 -6.29
CA TYR A 263 14.16 4.96 -5.48
C TYR A 263 13.78 3.80 -6.39
N ILE A 264 14.34 2.62 -6.17
CA ILE A 264 14.12 1.43 -7.01
C ILE A 264 13.47 0.34 -6.16
N GLU A 265 12.29 -0.09 -6.61
CA GLU A 265 11.66 -1.35 -6.21
C GLU A 265 12.03 -2.42 -7.22
N GLN A 266 12.33 -3.63 -6.76
CA GLN A 266 12.59 -4.76 -7.64
C GLN A 266 11.85 -6.02 -7.19
N VAL A 267 11.29 -6.73 -8.17
CA VAL A 267 10.52 -7.96 -8.00
C VAL A 267 11.27 -9.08 -8.69
N PHE A 268 11.62 -10.13 -7.93
CA PHE A 268 12.31 -11.30 -8.44
C PHE A 268 11.32 -12.41 -8.80
N TYR A 269 11.63 -13.16 -9.85
CA TYR A 269 10.99 -14.45 -10.12
C TYR A 269 11.85 -15.57 -9.50
N GLY A 270 11.37 -16.16 -8.40
CA GLY A 270 12.12 -17.15 -7.61
C GLY A 270 12.91 -16.50 -6.46
N ASP A 271 14.05 -17.09 -6.09
CA ASP A 271 14.93 -16.55 -5.05
C ASP A 271 15.55 -15.19 -5.43
N ASN A 272 15.97 -14.40 -4.44
CA ASN A 272 16.72 -13.16 -4.64
C ASN A 272 18.17 -13.46 -5.06
N LYS A 273 18.38 -13.78 -6.33
CA LYS A 273 19.70 -14.03 -6.93
C LYS A 273 19.92 -13.12 -8.14
N VAL A 274 21.16 -12.68 -8.35
CA VAL A 274 21.56 -11.78 -9.46
C VAL A 274 21.24 -12.41 -10.83
N THR A 275 21.24 -13.74 -10.91
CA THR A 275 21.00 -14.54 -12.11
C THR A 275 19.52 -14.77 -12.42
N ASN A 276 18.60 -14.40 -11.53
CA ASN A 276 17.18 -14.66 -11.71
C ASN A 276 16.49 -13.53 -12.47
N ALA A 277 15.44 -13.86 -13.22
CA ALA A 277 14.61 -12.87 -13.88
C ALA A 277 14.00 -11.91 -12.85
N ARG A 278 13.96 -10.62 -13.17
CA ARG A 278 13.41 -9.59 -12.26
C ARG A 278 12.95 -8.35 -13.00
N SER A 279 12.01 -7.65 -12.41
CA SER A 279 11.49 -6.36 -12.88
C SER A 279 11.85 -5.26 -11.90
N GLN A 280 12.19 -4.07 -12.40
CA GLN A 280 12.52 -2.91 -11.58
C GLN A 280 11.60 -1.74 -11.89
N PHE A 281 11.13 -1.07 -10.85
CA PHE A 281 10.33 0.15 -10.88
C PHE A 281 11.14 1.25 -10.21
N ALA A 282 11.53 2.26 -10.97
CA ALA A 282 12.31 3.39 -10.49
C ALA A 282 11.44 4.64 -10.40
N ARG A 283 11.52 5.36 -9.28
CA ARG A 283 10.86 6.65 -9.04
C ARG A 283 11.92 7.70 -8.72
N SER A 284 11.80 8.88 -9.29
CA SER A 284 12.72 9.99 -9.02
C SER A 284 12.68 10.36 -7.53
N TYR A 285 13.84 10.38 -6.85
CA TYR A 285 13.90 10.66 -5.41
C TYR A 285 14.03 12.15 -5.11
N ASN A 286 14.98 12.84 -5.74
CA ASN A 286 15.33 14.23 -5.42
C ASN A 286 14.91 15.25 -6.51
N ASN A 287 14.19 14.82 -7.55
CA ASN A 287 13.72 15.70 -8.62
C ASN A 287 12.23 16.04 -8.47
N ILE A 288 11.92 16.83 -7.43
CA ILE A 288 10.53 17.20 -7.08
C ILE A 288 9.81 17.95 -8.20
N ASN A 289 10.55 18.73 -9.01
CA ASN A 289 9.97 19.56 -10.08
C ASN A 289 9.73 18.78 -11.38
N ASN A 290 10.27 17.57 -11.50
CA ASN A 290 10.10 16.72 -12.67
C ASN A 290 9.96 15.26 -12.22
N PRO A 291 8.83 14.91 -11.58
CA PRO A 291 8.60 13.54 -11.14
C PRO A 291 8.58 12.60 -12.33
N ASP A 292 9.33 11.51 -12.22
CA ASP A 292 9.43 10.51 -13.28
C ASP A 292 9.36 9.09 -12.70
N MET A 293 8.86 8.17 -13.53
CA MET A 293 8.76 6.76 -13.23
C MET A 293 9.23 5.96 -14.44
N LYS A 294 10.13 5.01 -14.20
CA LYS A 294 10.67 4.14 -15.25
C LYS A 294 10.62 2.69 -14.84
N VAL A 295 10.51 1.82 -15.83
CA VAL A 295 10.49 0.37 -15.65
C VAL A 295 11.55 -0.26 -16.54
N ARG A 296 12.19 -1.33 -16.05
CA ARG A 296 13.00 -2.24 -16.87
C ARG A 296 12.88 -3.66 -16.32
N HIS A 297 13.38 -4.64 -17.07
CA HIS A 297 13.47 -6.01 -16.60
C HIS A 297 14.81 -6.62 -16.96
N TYR A 298 15.16 -7.69 -16.25
CA TYR A 298 16.27 -8.58 -16.54
C TYR A 298 15.71 -9.96 -16.83
N HIS A 299 16.16 -10.57 -17.93
CA HIS A 299 15.95 -11.98 -18.20
C HIS A 299 17.31 -12.66 -18.40
N PRO A 300 17.56 -13.86 -17.83
CA PRO A 300 18.90 -14.46 -17.81
C PRO A 300 19.52 -14.64 -19.20
N ASN A 301 18.69 -14.89 -20.22
CA ASN A 301 19.13 -15.12 -21.60
C ASN A 301 19.23 -13.83 -22.44
N GLU A 302 18.67 -12.71 -21.97
CA GLU A 302 18.57 -11.46 -22.74
C GLU A 302 19.35 -10.30 -22.11
N GLY A 303 19.68 -10.42 -20.81
CA GLY A 303 20.29 -9.35 -20.03
C GLY A 303 19.25 -8.33 -19.57
N TRP A 304 19.74 -7.13 -19.23
CA TRP A 304 18.89 -6.02 -18.82
C TRP A 304 18.29 -5.33 -20.04
N SER A 305 16.98 -5.12 -20.03
CA SER A 305 16.34 -4.18 -20.94
C SER A 305 16.80 -2.75 -20.64
N LYS A 306 16.70 -1.87 -21.64
CA LYS A 306 16.78 -0.43 -21.39
C LYS A 306 15.66 0.00 -20.43
N TRP A 307 15.90 1.07 -19.68
CA TRP A 307 14.83 1.75 -18.96
C TRP A 307 13.78 2.27 -19.93
N SER A 308 12.50 2.17 -19.55
CA SER A 308 11.41 2.73 -20.32
C SER A 308 11.61 4.24 -20.53
N PRO A 309 11.15 4.80 -21.66
CA PRO A 309 11.06 6.25 -21.83
C PRO A 309 10.28 6.88 -20.67
N SER A 310 10.57 8.15 -20.36
CA SER A 310 9.80 8.87 -19.34
C SER A 310 8.40 9.17 -19.85
N ILE A 311 7.42 9.22 -18.95
CA ILE A 311 6.07 9.68 -19.30
C ILE A 311 6.10 11.13 -19.83
N GLN A 312 7.08 11.92 -19.39
CA GLN A 312 7.29 13.29 -19.85
C GLN A 312 7.77 13.37 -21.30
N GLN A 313 8.59 12.43 -21.75
CA GLN A 313 8.97 12.32 -23.17
C GLN A 313 7.74 12.05 -24.05
N LEU A 314 6.77 11.26 -23.58
CA LEU A 314 5.51 11.04 -24.30
C LEU A 314 4.70 12.35 -24.42
N PHE A 315 4.52 13.09 -23.33
CA PHE A 315 3.83 14.38 -23.38
C PHE A 315 4.53 15.40 -24.28
N THR A 316 5.87 15.41 -24.25
CA THR A 316 6.68 16.27 -25.12
C THR A 316 6.51 15.90 -26.59
N SER A 317 6.55 14.61 -26.92
CA SER A 317 6.33 14.11 -28.29
C SER A 317 4.94 14.47 -28.81
N VAL A 318 3.90 14.29 -28.00
CA VAL A 318 2.52 14.67 -28.35
C VAL A 318 2.40 16.18 -28.53
N SER A 319 3.01 16.98 -27.64
CA SER A 319 3.01 18.44 -27.75
C SER A 319 3.70 18.93 -29.03
N ASN A 320 4.87 18.35 -29.36
CA ASN A 320 5.59 18.65 -30.60
C ASN A 320 4.76 18.27 -31.84
N GLY A 321 4.11 17.10 -31.82
CA GLY A 321 3.21 16.67 -32.89
C GLY A 321 2.01 17.60 -33.07
N LYS A 322 1.38 18.04 -31.97
CA LYS A 322 0.31 19.05 -32.00
C LYS A 322 0.80 20.36 -32.63
N ALA A 323 1.96 20.86 -32.22
CA ALA A 323 2.52 22.09 -32.77
C ALA A 323 2.75 21.98 -34.29
N GLN A 324 3.22 20.82 -34.78
CA GLN A 324 3.38 20.58 -36.22
C GLN A 324 2.04 20.57 -36.97
N VAL A 325 1.02 19.89 -36.43
CA VAL A 325 -0.32 19.85 -37.04
C VAL A 325 -0.96 21.23 -37.05
N ALA A 326 -0.89 21.98 -35.95
CA ALA A 326 -1.39 23.36 -35.86
C ALA A 326 -0.72 24.28 -36.88
N SER A 327 0.60 24.16 -37.04
CA SER A 327 1.37 24.89 -38.05
C SER A 327 0.90 24.55 -39.46
N ALA A 328 0.64 23.27 -39.77
CA ALA A 328 0.13 22.84 -41.06
C ALA A 328 -1.28 23.39 -41.35
N ILE A 329 -2.19 23.37 -40.37
CA ILE A 329 -3.55 23.94 -40.50
C ILE A 329 -3.48 25.45 -40.73
N THR A 330 -2.61 26.14 -39.97
CA THR A 330 -2.36 27.57 -40.14
C THR A 330 -1.81 27.87 -41.55
N GLY A 331 -0.90 27.03 -42.05
CA GLY A 331 -0.40 27.11 -43.43
C GLY A 331 -1.46 26.86 -44.51
N LYS A 332 -2.61 26.28 -44.15
CA LYS A 332 -3.80 26.15 -45.01
C LYS A 332 -4.82 27.28 -44.84
N GLY A 333 -4.46 28.33 -44.10
CA GLY A 333 -5.27 29.55 -43.97
C GLY A 333 -6.24 29.55 -42.78
N VAL A 334 -6.18 28.55 -41.89
CA VAL A 334 -7.02 28.51 -40.67
C VAL A 334 -6.12 28.66 -39.43
N GLN A 335 -6.12 29.86 -38.83
CA GLN A 335 -5.27 30.15 -37.67
C GLN A 335 -5.51 29.16 -36.53
N THR A 336 -4.46 28.45 -36.13
CA THR A 336 -4.53 27.41 -35.09
C THR A 336 -3.35 27.52 -34.13
N ALA A 337 -3.63 27.65 -32.83
CA ALA A 337 -2.60 27.73 -31.80
C ALA A 337 -1.83 26.39 -31.66
N SER A 338 -0.53 26.45 -31.35
CA SER A 338 0.35 25.27 -31.24
C SER A 338 -0.05 24.31 -30.11
N ASP A 339 -0.73 24.82 -29.09
CA ASP A 339 -1.23 24.10 -27.93
C ASP A 339 -2.72 23.73 -28.01
N ALA A 340 -3.42 24.10 -29.10
CA ALA A 340 -4.86 23.87 -29.28
C ALA A 340 -5.24 22.41 -29.04
N THR A 341 -6.43 22.13 -28.52
CA THR A 341 -6.86 20.73 -28.29
C THR A 341 -7.01 19.98 -29.62
N PHE A 342 -6.90 18.64 -29.60
CA PHE A 342 -7.14 17.83 -30.80
C PHE A 342 -8.55 18.04 -31.39
N ALA A 343 -9.56 18.25 -30.55
CA ALA A 343 -10.92 18.56 -31.00
C ALA A 343 -10.99 19.91 -31.73
N THR A 344 -10.32 20.94 -31.20
CA THR A 344 -10.19 22.24 -31.88
C THR A 344 -9.47 22.09 -33.21
N MET A 345 -8.36 21.35 -33.25
CA MET A 345 -7.61 21.10 -34.49
C MET A 345 -8.47 20.35 -35.52
N ALA A 346 -9.26 19.36 -35.11
CA ALA A 346 -10.18 18.65 -36.00
C ALA A 346 -11.26 19.57 -36.61
N ASN A 347 -11.85 20.45 -35.80
CA ASN A 347 -12.79 21.46 -36.30
C ASN A 347 -12.13 22.43 -37.26
N ASN A 348 -10.90 22.87 -36.97
CA ASN A 348 -10.14 23.76 -37.84
C ASN A 348 -9.75 23.07 -39.15
N ILE A 349 -9.45 21.76 -39.14
CA ILE A 349 -9.23 20.97 -40.35
C ILE A 349 -10.48 20.97 -41.23
N ASN A 350 -11.68 20.79 -40.66
CA ASN A 350 -12.94 20.85 -41.42
C ASN A 350 -13.24 22.27 -41.95
N ALA A 351 -12.68 23.30 -41.32
CA ALA A 351 -12.78 24.68 -41.78
C ALA A 351 -11.76 25.04 -42.87
N ILE A 352 -10.79 24.17 -43.18
CA ILE A 352 -9.86 24.39 -44.29
C ILE A 352 -10.68 24.47 -45.57
N GLN A 353 -10.58 25.62 -46.26
CA GLN A 353 -11.20 25.78 -47.57
C GLN A 353 -10.53 24.82 -48.55
N THR A 354 -11.22 23.75 -48.91
CA THR A 354 -10.89 23.00 -50.12
C THR A 354 -11.10 23.91 -51.33
N ILE A 355 -10.26 23.83 -52.35
CA ILE A 355 -10.48 24.57 -53.62
C ILE A 355 -11.85 24.12 -54.15
N GLY A 356 -12.85 24.99 -53.96
CA GLY A 356 -14.20 24.76 -54.44
C GLY A 356 -14.17 24.75 -55.94
N GLY A 357 -14.45 23.59 -56.53
CA GLY A 357 -14.72 23.45 -57.95
C GLY A 357 -16.22 23.34 -58.17
N ALA A 358 -16.75 24.09 -59.13
CA ALA A 358 -18.09 23.84 -59.66
C ALA A 358 -17.94 23.17 -61.03
N LYS A 359 -18.82 22.21 -61.31
CA LYS A 359 -18.93 21.59 -62.62
C LYS A 359 -20.36 21.61 -63.09
N GLY A 360 -20.56 21.70 -64.40
CA GLY A 360 -21.90 21.65 -64.95
C GLY A 360 -21.90 21.45 -66.46
N ASN A 361 -23.12 21.44 -66.99
CA ASN A 361 -23.37 21.48 -68.41
C ASN A 361 -23.81 22.89 -68.77
N GLY A 362 -23.38 23.40 -69.91
CA GLY A 362 -23.86 24.67 -70.43
C GLY A 362 -24.27 24.56 -71.89
N THR A 363 -25.16 25.44 -72.31
CA THR A 363 -25.55 25.63 -73.70
C THR A 363 -24.79 26.82 -74.28
N SER A 364 -24.08 26.61 -75.38
CA SER A 364 -23.50 27.70 -76.15
C SER A 364 -24.55 28.33 -77.06
N TYR A 365 -24.44 29.63 -77.31
CA TYR A 365 -25.22 30.31 -78.35
C TYR A 365 -24.26 30.85 -79.43
N MET A 366 -24.67 30.79 -80.70
CA MET A 366 -23.92 31.39 -81.80
C MET A 366 -24.38 32.83 -82.03
N SER A 367 -23.41 33.73 -82.24
CA SER A 367 -23.65 35.06 -82.78
C SER A 367 -22.72 35.26 -83.97
N ASP A 368 -23.27 35.34 -85.19
CA ASP A 368 -22.73 35.68 -86.53
C ASP A 368 -21.29 35.30 -86.96
N SER A 369 -20.35 35.02 -86.05
CA SER A 369 -18.99 34.47 -86.26
C SER A 369 -18.33 33.89 -84.98
N SER A 370 -19.03 33.88 -83.83
CA SER A 370 -18.47 33.47 -82.54
C SER A 370 -19.40 32.55 -81.75
N THR A 371 -18.81 31.64 -80.97
CA THR A 371 -19.53 30.82 -79.99
C THR A 371 -19.36 31.46 -78.62
N ILE A 372 -20.48 31.81 -77.98
CA ILE A 372 -20.51 32.39 -76.63
C ILE A 372 -20.98 31.31 -75.66
N PHE A 373 -20.19 31.12 -74.61
CA PHE A 373 -20.47 30.22 -73.50
C PHE A 373 -20.53 31.02 -72.21
N SER A 374 -21.67 31.00 -71.52
CA SER A 374 -21.84 31.74 -70.26
C SER A 374 -22.26 30.81 -69.13
N VAL A 375 -21.63 31.00 -67.99
CA VAL A 375 -21.99 30.37 -66.72
C VAL A 375 -22.19 31.47 -65.71
N SER A 376 -23.30 31.42 -64.98
CA SER A 376 -23.65 32.36 -63.93
C SER A 376 -24.17 31.61 -62.70
N GLY A 377 -24.26 32.30 -61.56
CA GLY A 377 -24.74 31.72 -60.30
C GLY A 377 -23.72 30.85 -59.58
N LEU A 378 -22.42 30.92 -59.93
CA LEU A 378 -21.36 30.32 -59.13
C LEU A 378 -21.31 31.03 -57.77
N SER A 379 -21.13 30.26 -56.70
CA SER A 379 -20.96 30.82 -55.35
C SER A 379 -19.57 31.44 -55.12
N PHE A 380 -18.76 31.56 -56.18
CA PHE A 380 -17.41 32.11 -56.17
C PHE A 380 -17.07 32.73 -57.53
N GLU A 381 -16.12 33.66 -57.53
CA GLU A 381 -15.48 34.17 -58.76
C GLU A 381 -14.44 33.15 -59.24
N PRO A 382 -14.59 32.59 -60.46
CA PRO A 382 -13.71 31.53 -60.93
C PRO A 382 -12.35 32.08 -61.35
N ARG A 383 -11.27 31.38 -60.99
CA ARG A 383 -9.90 31.74 -61.37
C ARG A 383 -9.33 30.79 -62.41
N VAL A 384 -9.70 29.52 -62.36
CA VAL A 384 -9.35 28.55 -63.40
C VAL A 384 -10.63 28.03 -64.02
N ILE A 385 -10.73 28.06 -65.34
CA ILE A 385 -11.89 27.59 -66.08
C ILE A 385 -11.42 26.59 -67.12
N ASN A 386 -11.98 25.39 -67.09
CA ASN A 386 -11.88 24.42 -68.17
C ASN A 386 -13.25 24.28 -68.84
N ILE A 387 -13.30 24.39 -70.16
CA ILE A 387 -14.51 24.12 -70.95
C ILE A 387 -14.16 23.02 -71.94
N TYR A 388 -15.01 22.00 -72.05
CA TYR A 388 -14.85 20.85 -72.93
C TYR A 388 -16.09 20.70 -73.81
N SER A 389 -15.89 20.53 -75.11
CA SER A 389 -16.96 20.07 -75.99
C SER A 389 -17.25 18.59 -75.72
N SER A 390 -18.54 18.23 -75.60
CA SER A 390 -19.00 16.84 -75.45
C SER A 390 -18.57 15.93 -76.61
N ASN A 391 -18.27 16.50 -77.78
CA ASN A 391 -17.84 15.76 -78.97
C ASN A 391 -16.30 15.66 -79.09
N GLY A 392 -15.54 16.07 -78.07
CA GLY A 392 -14.06 15.98 -78.03
C GLY A 392 -13.32 17.00 -78.91
N GLY A 393 -14.04 17.88 -79.60
CA GLY A 393 -13.49 18.78 -80.63
C GLY A 393 -12.93 20.11 -80.14
N ALA A 394 -13.13 20.52 -78.88
CA ALA A 394 -12.62 21.82 -78.39
C ALA A 394 -12.43 21.84 -76.88
N ARG A 395 -11.32 22.45 -76.44
CA ARG A 395 -11.02 22.75 -75.04
C ARG A 395 -10.59 24.20 -74.89
N ILE A 396 -11.20 24.91 -73.95
CA ILE A 396 -10.77 26.23 -73.49
C ILE A 396 -10.22 26.06 -72.08
N ILE A 397 -8.98 26.49 -71.85
CA ILE A 397 -8.38 26.55 -70.52
C ILE A 397 -8.06 28.02 -70.26
N TYR A 398 -8.66 28.57 -69.21
CA TYR A 398 -8.31 29.88 -68.70
C TYR A 398 -7.62 29.72 -67.36
N ASN A 399 -6.37 30.19 -67.28
CA ASN A 399 -5.63 30.30 -66.03
C ASN A 399 -4.84 31.62 -66.04
N PRO A 400 -5.28 32.65 -65.30
CA PRO A 400 -4.63 33.96 -65.30
C PRO A 400 -3.25 33.94 -64.65
N MET A 401 -2.87 32.87 -63.93
CA MET A 401 -1.53 32.71 -63.35
C MET A 401 -0.49 32.24 -64.36
N VAL A 402 -0.91 31.66 -65.48
CA VAL A 402 -0.02 31.20 -66.55
C VAL A 402 -0.22 32.15 -67.73
N SER A 403 0.40 33.33 -67.64
CA SER A 403 0.48 34.37 -68.68
C SER A 403 -0.68 34.38 -69.70
N HIS A 404 -1.77 35.10 -69.42
CA HIS A 404 -2.76 35.67 -70.36
C HIS A 404 -3.15 34.96 -71.68
N ILE A 405 -2.95 33.66 -71.84
CA ILE A 405 -3.34 32.96 -73.07
C ILE A 405 -4.57 32.12 -72.72
N ALA A 406 -5.75 32.65 -73.04
CA ALA A 406 -6.92 31.81 -73.27
C ALA A 406 -6.67 31.07 -74.58
N ASP A 407 -5.96 29.95 -74.54
CA ASP A 407 -5.79 29.12 -75.73
C ASP A 407 -7.08 28.32 -75.95
N THR A 408 -7.78 28.59 -77.06
CA THR A 408 -8.75 27.64 -77.60
C THR A 408 -7.99 26.61 -78.40
N PHE A 409 -7.90 25.42 -77.83
CA PHE A 409 -7.42 24.24 -78.54
C PHE A 409 -8.64 23.58 -79.19
N ALA A 410 -8.82 23.80 -80.48
CA ALA A 410 -9.81 23.05 -81.25
C ALA A 410 -9.14 21.88 -81.98
N PHE A 411 -9.72 20.70 -81.82
CA PHE A 411 -9.35 19.48 -82.51
C PHE A 411 -10.18 19.39 -83.79
N ASP A 412 -9.54 19.60 -84.94
CA ASP A 412 -10.17 19.30 -86.23
C ASP A 412 -10.31 17.77 -86.35
N THR A 413 -11.53 17.27 -86.19
CA THR A 413 -11.83 15.83 -86.27
C THR A 413 -11.53 15.25 -87.65
N ASN A 414 -11.39 16.09 -88.68
CA ASN A 414 -11.04 15.64 -90.03
C ASN A 414 -9.52 15.53 -90.26
N ASN A 415 -8.67 16.17 -89.45
CA ASN A 415 -7.22 16.20 -89.66
C ASN A 415 -6.35 15.82 -88.44
N TYR A 416 -6.94 15.50 -87.28
CA TYR A 416 -6.20 15.14 -86.04
C TYR A 416 -5.12 16.17 -85.65
N ARG A 417 -5.32 17.45 -85.98
CA ARG A 417 -4.39 18.53 -85.65
C ARG A 417 -5.06 19.55 -84.74
N TRP A 418 -4.31 19.96 -83.72
CA TRP A 418 -4.66 21.08 -82.87
C TRP A 418 -4.39 22.38 -83.63
N HIS A 419 -5.45 23.15 -83.88
CA HIS A 419 -5.31 24.51 -84.40
C HIS A 419 -5.54 25.50 -83.25
N ASN A 420 -4.58 26.43 -83.08
CA ASN A 420 -4.77 27.57 -82.20
C ASN A 420 -5.58 28.61 -82.98
N TYR A 421 -6.88 28.70 -82.67
CA TYR A 421 -7.71 29.77 -83.20
C TYR A 421 -7.56 30.97 -82.26
N GLY A 422 -6.77 31.95 -82.69
CA GLY A 422 -6.69 33.24 -82.00
C GLY A 422 -8.08 33.88 -81.85
N GLY A 423 -8.26 34.73 -80.83
CA GLY A 423 -9.53 35.43 -80.61
C GLY A 423 -10.47 34.74 -79.61
N THR A 424 -9.91 34.06 -78.60
CA THR A 424 -10.68 33.60 -77.44
C THR A 424 -10.62 34.64 -76.35
N ASN A 425 -11.77 35.06 -75.84
CA ASN A 425 -11.85 35.99 -74.73
C ASN A 425 -12.63 35.33 -73.59
N VAL A 426 -12.04 35.30 -72.40
CA VAL A 426 -12.72 34.87 -71.18
C VAL A 426 -12.86 36.07 -70.26
N GLN A 427 -14.09 36.50 -70.06
CA GLN A 427 -14.46 37.53 -69.11
C GLN A 427 -14.91 36.86 -67.81
N LEU A 428 -14.19 37.13 -66.72
CA LEU A 428 -14.61 36.73 -65.38
C LEU A 428 -15.76 37.64 -64.90
N LEU A 429 -16.74 37.03 -64.23
CA LEU A 429 -17.82 37.73 -63.55
C LEU A 429 -17.78 37.37 -62.06
N PRO A 430 -18.28 38.25 -61.15
CA PRO A 430 -18.26 38.00 -59.70
C PRO A 430 -18.88 36.66 -59.24
N ASN A 431 -19.72 36.05 -60.07
CA ASN A 431 -20.40 34.78 -59.81
C ASN A 431 -20.50 33.91 -61.08
N GLY A 432 -19.52 33.99 -61.97
CA GLY A 432 -19.62 33.36 -63.28
C GLY A 432 -18.47 33.66 -64.22
N PHE A 433 -18.65 33.31 -65.49
CA PHE A 433 -17.73 33.67 -66.55
C PHE A 433 -18.45 33.65 -67.91
N ILE A 434 -17.90 34.39 -68.86
CA ILE A 434 -18.29 34.35 -70.27
C ILE A 434 -17.04 34.01 -71.05
N ALA A 435 -17.07 32.93 -71.82
CA ALA A 435 -16.04 32.56 -72.77
C ALA A 435 -16.59 32.73 -74.18
N THR A 436 -15.89 33.52 -74.99
CA THR A 436 -16.21 33.75 -76.41
C THR A 436 -15.08 33.17 -77.24
N ALA A 437 -15.38 32.26 -78.15
CA ALA A 437 -14.43 31.70 -79.10
C ALA A 437 -14.81 32.12 -80.53
N THR A 438 -13.87 32.73 -81.24
CA THR A 438 -14.01 33.14 -82.65
C THR A 438 -13.68 31.95 -83.55
N ALA A 439 -14.50 30.91 -83.50
CA ALA A 439 -14.36 29.76 -84.39
C ALA A 439 -15.76 29.39 -84.96
N PRO A 440 -15.88 29.19 -86.29
CA PRO A 440 -17.13 28.81 -86.90
C PRO A 440 -17.51 27.37 -86.47
N ASN A 441 -18.73 27.20 -85.97
CA ASN A 441 -19.40 25.91 -85.77
C ASN A 441 -19.01 25.06 -84.54
N LEU A 442 -18.70 25.69 -83.41
CA LEU A 442 -18.66 24.99 -82.12
C LEU A 442 -20.09 24.84 -81.55
N LEU A 443 -21.00 24.20 -82.29
CA LEU A 443 -22.35 23.85 -81.82
C LEU A 443 -22.31 22.50 -81.09
N GLY A 444 -22.73 22.48 -79.82
CA GLY A 444 -22.82 21.23 -79.06
C GLY A 444 -23.08 21.44 -77.57
N SER A 445 -23.21 20.34 -76.83
CA SER A 445 -23.22 20.38 -75.36
C SER A 445 -21.80 20.58 -74.84
N TYR A 446 -21.63 21.44 -73.84
CA TYR A 446 -20.34 21.68 -73.20
C TYR A 446 -20.36 21.26 -71.74
N TYR A 447 -19.27 20.68 -71.31
CA TYR A 447 -18.95 20.48 -69.90
C TYR A 447 -18.01 21.58 -69.46
N TRP A 448 -18.22 22.11 -68.27
CA TRP A 448 -17.33 23.09 -67.70
C TRP A 448 -16.93 22.70 -66.28
N GLU A 449 -15.71 23.05 -65.93
CA GLU A 449 -15.18 23.01 -64.58
C GLU A 449 -14.60 24.39 -64.27
N ALA A 450 -15.04 24.97 -63.17
CA ALA A 450 -14.56 26.25 -62.70
C ALA A 450 -14.00 26.06 -61.29
N PHE A 451 -12.83 26.62 -61.02
CA PHE A 451 -12.14 26.50 -59.73
C PHE A 451 -11.86 27.89 -59.17
N LYS A 452 -12.03 28.02 -57.85
CA LYS A 452 -11.71 29.22 -57.08
C LYS A 452 -10.20 29.49 -56.99
#